data_AF-A0A7U2NEA4-F1
#
_entry.id   AF-A0A7U2NEA4-F1
#
_cell.length_a   1.000
_cell.length_b   1.000
_cell.length_c   1.000
_cell.angle_alpha   90.00
_cell.angle_beta   90.00
_cell.angle_gamma   90.00
#
_symmetry.space_group_name_H-M   'P 1'
#
loop_
_entity.id
_entity.type
_entity.pdbx_description
1 polymer ?
#
loop_
_entity_poly.entity_id
_entity_poly.type
_entity_poly.pdbx_seq_one_letter_code
_entity_poly.pdbx_strand_id
1 'polypeptide(L)'
;MNINPINEDEQWKLLIFSLNEIRIKKNISCLKISELSGKAPNHVSRFFSCKYKPTLQTFLKIAKAIGVNFFFEDKESKTDLNLAIERAMEALGRRTDKL
;
A
#
# COMPACT_ATOMS: atom_id res chain seq x y z
N MET A 1 12.99 10.53 23.08
CA MET A 1 11.74 10.91 22.38
C MET A 1 10.62 10.05 22.95
N ASN A 2 9.57 10.66 23.48
CA ASN A 2 8.42 9.94 23.99
C ASN A 2 7.62 9.48 22.75
N ILE A 3 7.71 8.20 22.39
CA ILE A 3 6.95 7.65 21.28
C ILE A 3 5.54 7.44 21.84
N ASN A 4 4.65 8.41 21.61
CA ASN A 4 3.23 8.16 21.83
C ASN A 4 2.85 6.94 20.98
N PRO A 5 2.24 5.89 21.56
CA PRO A 5 1.77 4.77 20.78
C PRO A 5 0.85 5.31 19.68
N ILE A 6 1.12 4.93 18.42
CA ILE A 6 0.23 5.25 17.32
C ILE A 6 -1.15 4.74 17.74
N ASN A 7 -2.13 5.63 17.84
CA ASN A 7 -3.51 5.24 18.06
C ASN A 7 -3.84 4.17 17.00
N GLU A 8 -4.30 2.98 17.42
CA GLU A 8 -4.52 1.84 16.52
C GLU A 8 -5.44 2.24 15.33
N ASP A 9 -6.37 3.17 15.57
CA ASP A 9 -7.26 3.73 14.55
C ASP A 9 -6.56 4.61 13.49
N GLU A 10 -5.30 4.96 13.70
CA GLU A 10 -4.51 5.82 12.81
C GLU A 10 -3.43 5.08 12.00
N GLN A 11 -3.25 3.77 12.21
CA GLN A 11 -2.23 2.99 11.46
C GLN A 11 -2.40 3.07 9.93
N TRP A 12 -3.63 3.24 9.43
CA TRP A 12 -3.86 3.45 7.99
C TRP A 12 -3.27 4.77 7.48
N LYS A 13 -3.15 5.80 8.32
CA LYS A 13 -2.53 7.08 7.96
C LYS A 13 -1.03 6.89 7.74
N LEU A 14 -0.38 6.07 8.58
CA LEU A 14 1.02 5.69 8.39
C LEU A 14 1.23 5.13 6.98
N LEU A 15 0.40 4.17 6.56
CA LEU A 15 0.50 3.56 5.23
C LEU A 15 0.31 4.60 4.10
N ILE A 16 -0.65 5.52 4.24
CA ILE A 16 -0.86 6.58 3.24
C ILE A 16 0.31 7.55 3.19
N PHE A 17 0.84 7.97 4.35
CA PHE A 17 1.99 8.86 4.40
C PHE A 17 3.24 8.19 3.81
N SER A 18 3.46 6.90 4.05
CA SER A 18 4.53 6.13 3.40
C SER A 18 4.38 6.15 1.87
N LEU A 19 3.17 5.94 1.33
CA LEU A 19 2.92 6.06 -0.11
C LEU A 19 3.16 7.49 -0.62
N ASN A 20 2.80 8.50 0.17
CA ASN A 20 3.02 9.91 -0.17
C ASN A 20 4.51 10.23 -0.31
N GLU A 21 5.32 9.78 0.65
CA GLU A 21 6.78 9.94 0.63
C GLU A 21 7.40 9.26 -0.59
N ILE A 22 6.96 8.03 -0.90
CA ILE A 22 7.47 7.30 -2.07
C ILE A 22 7.12 8.02 -3.37
N ARG A 23 5.87 8.49 -3.55
CA ARG A 23 5.51 9.20 -4.79
C ARG A 23 6.28 10.50 -4.95
N ILE A 24 6.58 11.22 -3.86
CA ILE A 24 7.34 12.47 -3.89
C ILE A 24 8.77 12.17 -4.33
N LYS A 25 9.42 11.16 -3.73
CA LYS A 25 10.76 10.72 -4.14
C LYS A 25 10.83 10.26 -5.60
N LYS A 26 9.76 9.66 -6.11
CA LYS A 26 9.63 9.24 -7.52
C LYS A 26 9.18 10.35 -8.47
N ASN A 27 8.96 11.58 -7.97
CA ASN A 27 8.40 12.71 -8.72
C ASN A 27 7.06 12.39 -9.42
N ILE A 28 6.23 11.55 -8.82
CA ILE A 28 4.91 11.20 -9.35
C ILE A 28 3.87 12.16 -8.76
N SER A 29 3.23 12.94 -9.64
CA SER A 29 2.19 13.89 -9.27
C SER A 29 0.86 13.19 -8.94
N CYS A 30 0.00 13.87 -8.15
CA CYS A 30 -1.36 13.38 -7.89
C CYS A 30 -2.19 13.26 -9.17
N LEU A 31 -1.95 14.12 -10.17
CA LEU A 31 -2.58 14.02 -11.48
C LEU A 31 -2.14 12.75 -12.20
N LYS A 32 -0.84 12.41 -12.16
CA LYS A 32 -0.35 11.19 -12.78
C LYS A 32 -0.93 9.94 -12.11
N ILE A 33 -1.05 9.96 -10.78
CA ILE A 33 -1.70 8.88 -10.03
C ILE A 33 -3.18 8.76 -10.40
N SER A 34 -3.87 9.89 -10.59
CA SER A 34 -5.26 9.92 -11.04
C SER A 34 -5.43 9.21 -12.39
N GLU A 35 -4.59 9.53 -13.37
CA GLU A 35 -4.56 8.87 -14.68
C GLU A 35 -4.31 7.35 -14.56
N LEU A 36 -3.28 6.95 -13.80
CA LEU A 36 -2.85 5.56 -13.70
C LEU A 36 -3.80 4.67 -12.87
N SER A 37 -4.48 5.26 -11.88
CA SER A 37 -5.39 4.54 -10.99
C SER A 37 -6.85 4.56 -11.44
N GLY A 38 -7.19 5.41 -12.41
CA GLY A 38 -8.57 5.67 -12.85
C GLY A 38 -9.42 6.35 -11.76
N LYS A 39 -8.81 7.02 -10.79
CA LYS A 39 -9.51 7.77 -9.73
C LYS A 39 -9.54 9.25 -10.09
N ALA A 40 -10.62 9.95 -9.77
CA ALA A 40 -10.70 11.40 -9.98
C ALA A 40 -9.58 12.16 -9.22
N PRO A 41 -9.04 13.28 -9.75
CA PRO A 41 -7.96 14.03 -9.11
C PRO A 41 -8.29 14.46 -7.67
N ASN A 42 -9.51 14.92 -7.43
CA ASN A 42 -9.98 15.31 -6.09
C ASN A 42 -9.98 14.13 -5.10
N HIS A 43 -10.23 12.92 -5.59
CA HIS A 43 -10.19 11.72 -4.76
C HIS A 43 -8.75 11.37 -4.35
N VAL A 44 -7.79 11.48 -5.27
CA VAL A 44 -6.36 11.27 -4.99
C VAL A 44 -5.82 12.32 -4.01
N SER A 45 -6.22 13.59 -4.15
CA SER A 45 -5.86 14.64 -3.21
C SER A 45 -6.39 14.37 -1.79
N ARG A 46 -7.67 13.97 -1.68
CA ARG A 46 -8.30 13.61 -0.39
C ARG A 46 -7.68 12.35 0.23
N PHE A 47 -7.22 11.41 -0.59
CA PHE A 47 -6.49 10.22 -0.14
C PHE A 47 -5.20 10.62 0.56
N PHE A 48 -4.31 11.38 -0.08
CA PHE A 48 -3.02 11.77 0.52
C PHE A 48 -3.13 12.77 1.67
N SER A 49 -4.26 13.46 1.80
CA SER A 49 -4.56 14.31 2.97
C SER A 49 -5.32 13.57 4.08
N CYS A 50 -5.44 12.25 3.99
CA CYS A 50 -6.06 11.39 5.00
C CYS A 50 -7.46 11.87 5.41
N LYS A 51 -8.27 12.38 4.46
CA LYS A 51 -9.62 12.89 4.75
C LYS A 51 -10.65 11.80 5.06
N TYR A 52 -10.32 10.55 4.79
CA TYR A 52 -11.15 9.38 5.05
C TYR A 52 -10.26 8.12 5.06
N LYS A 53 -10.72 7.07 5.73
CA LYS A 53 -10.10 5.74 5.68
C LYS A 53 -10.45 5.07 4.35
N PRO A 54 -9.50 4.79 3.45
CA PRO A 54 -9.79 4.20 2.15
C PRO A 54 -10.15 2.72 2.30
N THR A 55 -10.92 2.19 1.34
CA THR A 55 -11.07 0.75 1.18
C THR A 55 -9.73 0.13 0.74
N LEU A 56 -9.50 -1.15 1.06
CA LEU A 56 -8.30 -1.86 0.62
C LEU A 56 -8.11 -1.81 -0.90
N GLN A 57 -9.20 -1.95 -1.66
CA GLN A 57 -9.16 -1.82 -3.13
C GLN A 57 -8.66 -0.44 -3.58
N THR A 58 -9.09 0.64 -2.92
CA THR A 58 -8.65 2.00 -3.26
C THR A 58 -7.18 2.19 -2.92
N PHE A 59 -6.76 1.72 -1.74
CA PHE A 59 -5.36 1.75 -1.33
C PHE A 59 -4.45 1.01 -2.32
N LEU A 60 -4.79 -0.23 -2.69
CA LEU A 60 -4.00 -1.04 -3.62
C LEU A 60 -3.96 -0.44 -5.04
N LYS A 61 -5.06 0.16 -5.53
CA LYS A 61 -5.06 0.85 -6.84
C LYS A 61 -4.10 2.03 -6.87
N ILE A 62 -4.07 2.84 -5.80
CA ILE A 62 -3.17 3.99 -5.70
C ILE A 62 -1.72 3.53 -5.53
N ALA A 63 -1.47 2.54 -4.67
CA ALA A 63 -0.13 1.99 -4.51
C ALA A 63 0.44 1.38 -5.79
N LYS A 64 -0.40 0.65 -6.56
CA LYS A 64 -0.03 0.13 -7.88
C LYS A 64 0.31 1.26 -8.86
N ALA A 65 -0.45 2.36 -8.87
CA ALA A 65 -0.16 3.53 -9.69
C ALA A 65 1.17 4.22 -9.34
N ILE A 66 1.62 4.12 -8.08
CA ILE A 66 2.94 4.59 -7.65
C ILE A 66 4.03 3.55 -7.99
N GLY A 67 3.66 2.29 -8.25
CA GLY A 67 4.58 1.17 -8.44
C GLY A 67 5.25 0.75 -7.14
N VAL A 68 4.44 0.46 -6.11
CA VAL A 68 4.86 -0.02 -4.78
C VAL A 68 4.50 -1.48 -4.61
N ASN A 69 5.43 -2.26 -4.06
CA ASN A 69 5.20 -3.63 -3.58
C ASN A 69 5.03 -3.61 -2.06
N PHE A 70 4.20 -4.52 -1.53
CA PHE A 70 4.00 -4.70 -0.10
C PHE A 70 4.48 -6.08 0.33
N PHE A 71 5.16 -6.12 1.47
CA PHE A 71 5.56 -7.35 2.14
C PHE A 71 5.08 -7.25 3.59
N PHE A 72 4.74 -8.39 4.18
CA PHE A 72 4.40 -8.49 5.59
C PHE A 72 5.56 -9.20 6.29
N GLU A 73 5.82 -8.83 7.53
CA GLU A 73 6.80 -9.52 8.36
C GLU A 73 6.11 -9.98 9.65
N ASP A 74 6.39 -11.22 10.05
CA ASP A 74 6.02 -11.73 11.35
C ASP A 74 6.81 -10.99 12.44
N LYS A 75 6.15 -10.59 13.53
CA LYS A 75 6.81 -9.85 14.62
C LYS A 75 7.94 -10.63 15.29
N GLU A 76 7.89 -11.96 15.22
CA GLU A 76 8.95 -12.81 15.74
C GLU A 76 10.01 -13.15 14.67
N SER A 77 9.80 -12.70 13.43
CA SER A 77 10.60 -13.01 12.23
C SER A 77 10.86 -14.51 12.05
N LYS A 78 9.94 -15.37 12.51
CA LYS A 78 10.05 -16.84 12.42
C LYS A 78 9.37 -17.42 11.18
N THR A 79 8.52 -16.63 10.54
CA THR A 79 7.75 -17.07 9.37
C THR A 79 8.61 -17.07 8.11
N ASP A 80 8.65 -18.19 7.39
CA ASP A 80 9.13 -18.23 6.01
C ASP A 80 8.10 -17.52 5.10
N LEU A 81 8.35 -16.24 4.86
CA LEU A 81 7.46 -15.38 4.08
C LEU A 81 7.32 -15.85 2.63
N ASN A 82 8.37 -16.43 2.05
CA ASN A 82 8.31 -16.94 0.68
C ASN A 82 7.32 -18.10 0.59
N LEU A 83 7.44 -19.07 1.49
CA LEU A 83 6.52 -20.21 1.55
C LEU A 83 5.07 -19.78 1.82
N ALA A 84 4.87 -18.77 2.68
CA ALA A 84 3.54 -18.22 2.95
C ALA A 84 2.92 -17.57 1.70
N ILE A 85 3.71 -16.80 0.95
CA ILE A 85 3.29 -16.15 -0.29
C ILE A 85 3.00 -17.19 -1.38
N GLU A 86 3.85 -18.20 -1.54
CA GLU A 86 3.64 -19.31 -2.50
C GLU A 86 2.31 -20.03 -2.24
N ARG A 87 2.05 -20.42 -0.98
CA ARG A 87 0.78 -21.05 -0.58
C ARG A 87 -0.42 -20.16 -0.86
N ALA A 88 -0.30 -18.85 -0.61
CA ALA A 88 -1.36 -17.89 -0.91
C ALA A 88 -1.61 -17.75 -2.42
N MET A 89 -0.55 -17.74 -3.25
CA MET A 89 -0.67 -17.72 -4.70
C MET A 89 -1.33 -18.98 -5.24
N GLU A 90 -0.96 -20.15 -4.72
CA GLU A 90 -1.61 -21.42 -5.05
C GLU A 90 -3.10 -21.41 -4.69
N ALA A 91 -3.47 -20.95 -3.49
CA ALA A 91 -4.87 -20.83 -3.07
C ALA A 91 -5.70 -19.88 -3.95
N LEU A 92 -5.08 -18.88 -4.57
CA LEU A 92 -5.70 -17.98 -5.54
C LEU A 92 -5.76 -18.54 -6.96
N GLY A 93 -5.28 -19.78 -7.19
CA GLY A 93 -5.19 -20.40 -8.51
C GLY A 93 -4.14 -19.75 -9.41
N ARG A 94 -3.24 -18.94 -8.85
CA ARG A 94 -2.15 -18.30 -9.59
C ARG A 94 -0.90 -19.16 -9.46
N ARG A 95 -0.73 -20.13 -10.36
CA ARG A 95 0.58 -20.76 -10.55
C ARG A 95 1.44 -19.79 -11.36
N THR A 96 2.48 -19.25 -10.74
CA THR A 96 3.66 -18.83 -11.48
C THR A 96 4.22 -20.11 -12.08
N ASP A 97 3.94 -20.37 -13.35
CA ASP A 97 4.64 -21.41 -14.08
C ASP A 97 6.13 -21.21 -13.81
N LYS A 98 6.75 -22.28 -13.29
CA LYS A 98 8.14 -22.38 -12.83
C LYS A 98 9.04 -21.36 -13.55
N LEU A 99 9.50 -20.35 -12.81
CA LEU A 99 10.69 -19.58 -13.20
C LEU A 99 11.90 -20.51 -13.24
#